data_AF-A0A847GVI1-F1
#
_entry.id   AF-A0A847GVI1-F1
#
_cell.length_a   1.000
_cell.length_b   1.000
_cell.length_c   1.000
_cell.angle_alpha   90.00
_cell.angle_beta   90.00
_cell.angle_gamma   90.00
#
_symmetry.space_group_name_H-M   'P 1'
#
loop_
_entity.id
_entity.type
_entity.pdbx_description
1 polymer ?
#
loop_
_entity_poly.entity_id
_entity_poly.type
_entity_poly.pdbx_seq_one_letter_code
_entity_poly.pdbx_strand_id
1 'polypeptide(L)' 'MYVETKDGTCRSCGGELEIVDADDATMTVECRGECGDSYQVEPDAFGDGCMTYYPGFLTQREESDDEEGGE' A
#
# COMPACT_ATOMS: atom_id res chain seq x y z
N MET A 1 -0.87 -3.59 -4.61
CA MET A 1 -0.60 -2.29 -5.29
C MET A 1 0.89 -1.97 -5.14
N TYR A 2 1.61 -1.60 -6.20
CA TYR A 2 3.07 -1.38 -6.14
C TYR A 2 3.40 0.07 -5.81
N VAL A 3 4.38 0.29 -4.92
CA VAL A 3 4.92 1.62 -4.60
C VAL A 3 6.07 1.92 -5.55
N GLU A 4 6.05 3.08 -6.20
CA GLU A 4 7.18 3.45 -7.06
C GLU A 4 8.42 3.74 -6.20
N THR A 5 9.58 3.26 -6.67
CA THR A 5 10.87 3.45 -5.98
C THR A 5 11.29 4.92 -5.77
N LYS A 6 10.66 5.86 -6.49
CA LYS A 6 10.84 7.31 -6.28
C LYS A 6 10.07 7.83 -5.06
N ASP A 7 8.96 7.20 -4.72
CA ASP A 7 8.06 7.60 -3.62
C ASP A 7 8.41 6.83 -2.35
N GLY A 8 8.79 5.56 -2.49
CA GLY A 8 9.17 4.71 -1.36
C GLY A 8 10.04 3.52 -1.75
N THR A 9 11.05 3.24 -0.94
CA THR A 9 11.88 2.03 -1.06
C THR A 9 12.03 1.35 0.28
N CYS A 10 12.33 0.05 0.24
CA CYS A 10 12.55 -0.71 1.45
C CYS A 10 13.70 -0.14 2.28
N ARG A 11 13.45 0.15 3.55
CA ARG A 11 14.47 0.64 4.48
C ARG A 11 15.64 -0.32 4.71
N SER A 12 15.44 -1.62 4.52
CA SER A 12 16.48 -2.65 4.74
C SER A 12 17.36 -2.84 3.51
N CYS A 13 16.76 -3.02 2.33
CA CYS A 13 17.48 -3.39 1.12
C CYS A 13 17.34 -2.41 -0.07
N GLY A 14 16.55 -1.34 0.08
CA GLY A 14 16.30 -0.36 -1.00
C GLY A 14 15.44 -0.91 -2.15
N GLY A 15 14.86 -2.10 -1.98
CA GLY A 15 14.01 -2.74 -2.98
C GLY A 15 12.62 -2.12 -3.11
N GLU A 16 11.89 -2.57 -4.12
CA GLU A 16 10.51 -2.16 -4.39
C GLU A 16 9.55 -2.71 -3.32
N LEU A 17 8.56 -1.89 -2.95
CA LEU A 17 7.57 -2.21 -1.93
C LEU A 17 6.21 -2.46 -2.58
N GLU A 18 5.48 -3.43 -2.05
CA GLU A 18 4.11 -3.74 -2.42
C GLU A 18 3.19 -3.52 -1.22
N ILE A 19 2.11 -2.79 -1.43
CA ILE A 19 1.03 -2.66 -0.45
C ILE A 19 0.18 -3.91 -0.55
N VAL A 20 0.23 -4.68 0.54
CA VAL A 20 -0.49 -5.95 0.71
C VAL A 20 -1.76 -5.76 1.53
N ASP A 21 -1.81 -4.73 2.38
CA ASP A 21 -2.97 -4.41 3.20
C ASP A 21 -2.97 -2.92 3.58
N ALA A 22 -4.15 -2.36 3.81
CA ALA A 22 -4.33 -0.99 4.29
C ALA A 22 -5.60 -0.89 5.13
N ASP A 23 -5.51 -0.14 6.23
CA ASP A 23 -6.54 0.14 7.22
C ASP A 23 -6.78 1.65 7.34
N ASP A 24 -7.87 2.05 8.00
CA ASP A 24 -8.28 3.44 8.27
C ASP A 24 -7.22 4.36 8.89
N ALA A 25 -6.14 3.79 9.42
CA ALA A 25 -5.05 4.51 10.08
C ALA A 25 -3.64 4.17 9.57
N THR A 26 -3.43 3.02 8.91
CA THR A 26 -2.08 2.51 8.57
C THR A 26 -2.08 1.70 7.28
N MET A 27 -0.94 1.64 6.59
CA MET A 27 -0.74 0.80 5.41
C MET A 27 0.34 -0.25 5.68
N THR A 28 0.07 -1.50 5.35
CA THR A 28 1.02 -2.60 5.43
C THR A 28 1.72 -2.79 4.09
N VAL A 29 3.04 -2.65 4.09
CA VAL A 29 3.89 -2.86 2.91
C VAL A 29 4.82 -4.03 3.10
N GLU A 30 5.03 -4.78 2.03
CA GLU A 30 5.95 -5.90 1.94
C GLU A 30 7.02 -5.62 0.89
N CYS A 31 8.28 -5.86 1.26
CA CYS A 31 9.39 -5.74 0.34
C CYS A 31 9.45 -6.94 -0.59
N ARG A 32 9.40 -6.65 -1.89
CA ARG A 32 9.53 -7.65 -2.97
C ARG A 32 10.99 -7.96 -3.31
N GLY A 33 11.93 -7.26 -2.67
CA GLY A 33 13.36 -7.56 -2.76
C GLY A 33 13.75 -8.83 -2.01
N GLU A 34 15.03 -9.16 -2.06
CA GLU A 34 15.60 -10.33 -1.38
C GLU A 34 15.46 -10.31 0.15
N CYS A 35 15.22 -9.13 0.75
CA CYS A 35 15.06 -9.02 2.18
C CYS A 35 13.70 -9.51 2.71
N GLY A 36 12.62 -9.45 1.90
CA GLY A 36 11.29 -9.94 2.30
C GLY A 36 10.70 -9.28 3.56
N ASP A 37 11.21 -8.11 3.95
CA ASP A 37 10.75 -7.36 5.11
C ASP A 37 9.34 -6.81 4.88
N SER A 38 8.45 -6.98 5.87
CA SER A 38 7.12 -6.37 5.88
C SER A 38 6.90 -5.52 7.13
N TYR A 39 6.27 -4.37 6.96
CA TYR A 39 6.04 -3.41 8.03
C TYR A 39 4.88 -2.48 7.74
N GLN A 40 4.33 -1.89 8.81
CA GLN A 40 3.28 -0.91 8.72
C GLN A 40 3.87 0.49 8.65
N VAL A 41 3.28 1.32 7.81
CA VAL A 41 3.64 2.72 7.59
C VAL A 41 2.41 3.59 7.68
N GLU A 42 2.64 4.88 7.94
CA GLU A 42 1.56 5.86 7.86
C GLU A 42 1.12 6.03 6.39
N PRO A 43 -0.14 6.40 6.13
CA PRO A 43 -0.66 6.61 4.77
C PRO A 43 0.13 7.68 3.98
N ASP A 44 0.76 8.61 4.71
CA ASP A 44 1.58 9.69 4.16
C ASP A 44 3.08 9.36 4.14
N ALA A 45 3.50 8.18 4.61
CA ALA A 45 4.92 7.84 4.78
C ALA A 45 5.73 7.85 3.48
N PHE A 46 5.07 7.74 2.32
CA PHE A 46 5.68 7.80 0.99
C PHE A 46 5.81 9.22 0.44
N GLY A 47 5.37 10.25 1.18
CA GLY A 47 5.49 11.65 0.75
C GLY A 47 4.64 12.01 -0.47
N ASP A 48 3.75 11.12 -0.90
CA ASP A 48 2.80 11.31 -2.00
C ASP A 48 1.54 12.09 -1.56
N GLY A 49 1.50 12.56 -0.32
CA GLY A 49 0.36 13.30 0.21
C GLY A 49 -0.86 12.42 0.51
N CYS A 50 -0.67 11.11 0.67
CA CYS A 50 -1.74 10.13 0.94
C CYS A 50 -2.77 9.98 -0.21
N MET A 51 -2.48 10.45 -1.44
CA MET A 51 -3.50 10.53 -2.50
C MET A 51 -3.44 9.42 -3.55
N THR A 52 -2.32 8.73 -3.74
CA THR A 52 -2.23 7.69 -4.78
C THR A 52 -2.55 6.31 -4.23
N TYR A 53 -1.87 5.91 -3.16
CA TYR A 53 -1.81 4.52 -2.74
C TYR A 53 -2.97 4.08 -1.84
N TYR A 54 -3.32 4.92 -0.87
CA TYR A 54 -4.38 4.63 0.09
C TYR A 54 -5.78 4.59 -0.54
N PRO A 55 -6.26 5.64 -1.26
CA PRO A 55 -7.55 5.58 -1.94
C PRO A 55 -7.55 4.59 -3.10
N GLY A 56 -6.41 4.40 -3.78
CA GLY A 56 -6.24 3.41 -4.84
C GLY A 56 -6.38 1.96 -4.36
N PHE A 57 -5.94 1.66 -3.13
CA PHE A 57 -6.12 0.36 -2.52
C PHE A 57 -7.54 0.15 -1.99
N LEU A 58 -8.12 1.16 -1.32
CA LEU A 58 -9.50 1.10 -0.84
C LEU A 58 -10.52 0.95 -1.99
N THR A 59 -10.39 1.73 -3.06
CA THR A 59 -11.27 1.59 -4.24
C THR A 59 -11.14 0.23 -4.89
N GLN A 60 -9.95 -0.39 -4.87
CA GLN A 60 -9.73 -1.74 -5.42
C GLN A 60 -10.33 -2.83 -4.51
N ARG A 61 -10.43 -2.57 -3.19
CA ARG A 61 -11.09 -3.47 -2.22
C ARG A 61 -12.61 -3.34 -2.29
N GLU A 62 -13.13 -2.11 -2.42
CA GLU A 62 -14.57 -1.82 -2.60
C GLU A 62 -15.10 -2.31 -3.95
N GLU A 63 -14.34 -2.21 -5.04
CA GLU A 63 -14.75 -2.81 -6.33
C GLU A 63 -14.82 -4.35 -6.27
N SER A 64 -14.11 -4.97 -5.32
CA SER A 64 -14.20 -6.40 -5.06
C SER A 64 -15.32 -6.78 -4.07
N ASP A 65 -16.03 -5.80 -3.50
CA ASP A 65 -17.17 -5.96 -2.57
C ASP A 65 -18.51 -5.48 -3.18
N ASP A 66 -18.52 -4.92 -4.40
CA ASP A 66 -19.73 -4.45 -5.10
C ASP A 66 -20.33 -5.55 -6.00
N GLU A 67 -20.52 -6.78 -5.48
CA GLU A 67 -21.44 -7.74 -6.13
C GLU A 67 -22.57 -8.24 -5.24
N GLU A 68 -22.82 -7.73 -4.01
CA GLU A 68 -24.10 -7.92 -3.30
C GLU A 68 -24.45 -6.76 -2.36
N GLY A 69 -25.06 -5.70 -2.89
CA GLY A 69 -25.53 -4.56 -2.10
C GLY A 69 -26.70 -3.80 -2.73
N GLY A 70 -27.58 -4.49 -3.44
CA GLY A 70 -28.83 -3.91 -3.90
C GLY A 70 -29.87 -3.89 -2.77
N GLU A 71 -30.29 -2.69 -2.36
CA GLU A 71 -31.59 -2.44 -1.72
C GLU A 71 -32.24 -1.16 -2.27
#